data_AF-A0A9Y1I2A2-F1
#
_entry.id   AF-A0A9Y1I2A2-F1
#
_cell.length_a   1.000
_cell.length_b   1.000
_cell.length_c   1.000
_cell.angle_alpha   90.00
_cell.angle_beta   90.00
_cell.angle_gamma   90.00
#
_symmetry.space_group_name_H-M   'P 1'
#
loop_
_entity.id
_entity.type
_entity.pdbx_description
1 polymer ?
#
loop_
_entity_poly.entity_id
_entity_poly.type
_entity_poly.pdbx_seq_one_letter_code
_entity_poly.pdbx_strand_id
1 'polypeptide(L)' 'MGQPVKLIKLIHKVPLEISDCFGTIGIIKGFRLLSYNFIVPVVEFDSHIRIWLFENEIEEV' A
#
# COMPACT_ATOMS: atom_id res chain seq x y z
N MET A 1 -0.03 7.43 -11.83
CA MET A 1 1.14 7.12 -10.96
C MET A 1 1.55 8.40 -10.26
N GLY A 2 1.94 8.32 -8.99
CA GLY A 2 2.16 9.52 -8.17
C GLY A 2 0.94 9.93 -7.33
N GLN A 3 -0.09 9.08 -7.27
CA GLN A 3 -1.29 9.36 -6.49
C GLN A 3 -1.02 9.10 -5.00
N PRO A 4 -1.30 10.06 -4.12
CA PRO A 4 -1.19 9.88 -2.68
C PRO A 4 -2.34 9.01 -2.16
N VAL A 5 -2.00 8.07 -1.30
CA VAL A 5 -2.95 7.19 -0.64
C VAL A 5 -2.59 7.03 0.83
N LYS A 6 -3.59 6.94 1.70
CA LYS A 6 -3.42 6.72 3.13
C LYS A 6 -3.66 5.25 3.45
N LEU A 7 -2.77 4.64 4.23
CA LEU A 7 -3.00 3.30 4.76
C LEU A 7 -4.02 3.37 5.92
N ILE A 8 -5.23 2.87 5.69
CA ILE A 8 -6.35 2.94 6.64
C ILE A 8 -6.63 1.62 7.35
N LYS A 9 -6.16 0.50 6.79
CA LYS A 9 -6.41 -0.84 7.33
C LYS A 9 -5.27 -1.79 6.97
N LEU A 10 -5.00 -2.74 7.86
CA LEU A 10 -4.15 -3.89 7.61
C LEU A 10 -4.98 -5.15 7.84
N ILE A 11 -5.27 -5.89 6.77
CA ILE A 11 -6.16 -7.06 6.82
C ILE A 11 -5.36 -8.34 7.11
N HIS A 12 -4.07 -8.30 6.82
CA HIS A 12 -3.16 -9.42 6.96
C HIS A 12 -2.04 -9.09 7.96
N LYS A 13 -1.43 -10.14 8.50
CA LYS A 13 -0.28 -9.99 9.39
C LYS A 13 0.91 -9.51 8.57
N VAL A 14 1.34 -8.28 8.84
CA VAL A 14 2.50 -7.65 8.20
C VAL A 14 3.67 -7.58 9.18
N PRO A 15 4.91 -7.49 8.68
CA PRO A 15 6.07 -7.08 9.47
C PRO A 15 5.81 -5.79 10.25
N LEU A 16 6.49 -5.63 11.38
CA LEU A 16 6.33 -4.47 12.26
C LEU A 16 6.59 -3.15 11.52
N GLU A 17 7.60 -3.13 10.65
CA GLU A 17 7.98 -1.93 9.87
C GLU A 17 6.86 -1.43 8.95
N ILE A 18 6.00 -2.34 8.48
CA ILE A 18 4.82 -2.00 7.66
C ILE A 18 3.66 -1.59 8.56
N SER A 19 3.52 -2.21 9.74
CA SER A 19 2.54 -1.79 10.74
C SER A 19 2.77 -0.34 11.18
N ASP A 20 4.03 0.10 11.25
CA ASP A 20 4.39 1.48 11.58
C ASP A 20 3.97 2.48 10.49
N CYS A 21 3.69 2.01 9.26
CA CYS A 21 3.15 2.85 8.19
C CYS A 21 1.64 3.10 8.32
N PHE A 22 0.97 2.49 9.31
CA PHE A 22 -0.47 2.67 9.50
C PHE A 22 -0.85 4.13 9.77
N GLY A 23 -1.84 4.63 9.03
CA GLY A 23 -2.28 6.02 9.10
C GLY A 23 -1.35 7.02 8.39
N THR A 24 -0.23 6.57 7.81
CA THR A 24 0.68 7.43 7.01
C THR A 24 0.25 7.48 5.54
N ILE A 25 0.75 8.49 4.83
CA ILE A 25 0.53 8.66 3.39
C ILE A 25 1.68 8.02 2.63
N GLY A 26 1.35 7.22 1.63
CA GLY A 26 2.29 6.70 0.65
C GLY A 26 1.89 7.13 -0.76
N ILE A 27 2.78 6.85 -1.72
CA ILE A 27 2.58 7.20 -3.13
C ILE A 27 2.47 5.92 -3.95
N ILE A 28 1.43 5.79 -4.79
CA ILE A 28 1.34 4.69 -5.75
C ILE A 28 2.43 4.85 -6.81
N LYS A 29 3.41 3.95 -6.80
CA LYS A 29 4.53 3.89 -7.74
C LYS A 29 4.30 2.92 -8.89
N GLY A 30 3.31 2.05 -8.79
CA GLY A 30 3.01 1.08 -9.82
C GLY A 30 1.95 0.09 -9.38
N PHE A 31 1.81 -0.97 -10.17
CA PHE A 31 0.85 -2.02 -9.92
C PHE A 31 1.53 -3.38 -10.11
N ARG A 32 1.16 -4.35 -9.28
CA ARG A 32 1.62 -5.72 -9.36
C ARG A 32 0.46 -6.62 -9.72
N LEU A 33 0.65 -7.45 -10.73
CA LEU A 33 -0.29 -8.52 -11.04
C LEU A 33 -0.09 -9.68 -10.05
N LEU A 34 -1.12 -9.98 -9.27
CA LEU A 34 -1.30 -11.23 -8.53
C LEU A 34 -2.05 -12.26 -9.41
N SER A 35 -2.18 -13.49 -8.92
CA SER A 35 -2.82 -14.59 -9.65
C SER A 35 -4.25 -14.25 -10.12
N TYR A 36 -4.69 -14.87 -11.21
CA TYR A 36 -6.06 -14.75 -11.75
C TYR A 36 -6.52 -13.31 -12.06
N ASN A 37 -5.69 -12.51 -12.73
CA ASN A 37 -6.02 -11.13 -13.15
C ASN A 37 -6.28 -10.15 -11.99
N PHE A 38 -5.80 -10.45 -10.79
CA PHE A 38 -5.96 -9.55 -9.66
C PHE A 38 -4.78 -8.58 -9.59
N ILE A 39 -5.02 -7.28 -9.79
CA ILE A 39 -3.97 -6.26 -9.81
C ILE A 39 -4.02 -5.49 -8.49
N VAL A 40 -2.86 -5.27 -7.87
CA VAL A 40 -2.74 -4.51 -6.62
C VAL A 40 -1.81 -3.31 -6.79
N PRO A 41 -2.12 -2.15 -6.19
CA PRO A 41 -1.20 -1.01 -6.15
C PRO A 41 0.04 -1.33 -5.33
N VAL A 42 1.19 -0.84 -5.79
CA VAL A 42 2.45 -0.82 -5.04
C VAL A 42 2.64 0.60 -4.52
N VAL A 43 2.65 0.73 -3.19
CA VAL A 43 2.74 2.00 -2.47
C VAL A 43 4.13 2.13 -1.87
N GLU A 44 4.75 3.29 -2.07
CA GLU A 44 6.00 3.68 -1.42
C GLU A 44 5.73 4.70 -0.32
N PHE A 45 6.20 4.40 0.89
CA PHE A 45 6.13 5.29 2.05
C PHE A 45 7.45 6.05 2.24
N ASP A 46 7.43 7.10 3.05
CA ASP A 46 8.60 7.98 3.30
C ASP A 46 9.83 7.24 3.86
N SER A 47 9.62 6.10 4.53
CA SER A 47 10.66 5.19 5.00
C SER A 47 11.36 4.40 3.88
N HIS A 48 11.09 4.71 2.62
CA HIS A 48 11.46 3.94 1.43
C HIS A 48 10.91 2.50 1.41
N ILE A 49 9.99 2.18 2.32
CA ILE A 49 9.28 0.91 2.34
C ILE A 49 8.33 0.87 1.15
N ARG A 50 8.43 -0.20 0.37
CA ARG A 50 7.52 -0.49 -0.75
C ARG A 50 6.75 -1.75 -0.47
N ILE A 51 5.43 -1.65 -0.50
CA ILE A 51 4.54 -2.77 -0.27
C ILE A 51 3.36 -2.72 -1.24
N TRP A 52 2.88 -3.89 -1.64
CA TRP A 52 1.62 -4.01 -2.35
C TRP A 52 0.48 -4.09 -1.35
N LEU A 53 -0.57 -3.32 -1.56
CA LEU A 53 -1.72 -3.23 -0.66
C LEU A 53 -3.00 -3.54 -1.44
N PHE A 54 -4.02 -4.04 -0.76
CA PHE A 54 -5.34 -4.19 -1.36
C PHE A 54 -6.04 -2.83 -1.45
N GLU A 55 -6.95 -2.67 -2.41
CA GLU A 55 -7.71 -1.41 -2.58
C GLU A 55 -8.51 -1.01 -1.33
N ASN A 56 -8.93 -1.98 -0.53
CA ASN A 56 -9.66 -1.74 0.73
C ASN A 56 -8.75 -1.48 1.94
N GLU A 57 -7.43 -1.55 1.77
CA GLU A 57 -6.44 -1.21 2.79
C GLU A 57 -6.02 0.27 2.70
N ILE A 58 -6.28 0.91 1.56
CA ILE A 58 -5.88 2.28 1.26
C ILE A 58 -7.08 3.18 0.95
N GLU A 59 -6.90 4.47 1.17
CA GLU A 59 -7.86 5.51 0.81
C GLU A 59 -7.15 6.59 -0.01
N GLU A 60 -7.81 7.12 -1.04
CA GLU A 60 -7.29 8.25 -1.80
C GLU A 60 -7.33 9.53 -0.93
N VAL A 61 -6.28 10.35 -1.03
CA VAL A 61 -6.14 11.60 -0.25
C VAL A 61 -6.41 12.82 -1.13
#